data_AF-A0A529HHT5-F1
#
_entry.id   AF-A0A529HHT5-F1
#
_cell.length_a   1.000
_cell.length_b   1.000
_cell.length_c   1.000
_cell.angle_alpha   90.00
_cell.angle_beta   90.00
_cell.angle_gamma   90.00
#
_symmetry.space_group_name_H-M   'P 1'
#
loop_
_entity.id
_entity.type
_entity.pdbx_description
1 polymer ?
#
loop_
_entity_poly.entity_id
_entity_poly.type
_entity_poly.pdbx_seq_one_letter_code
_entity_poly.pdbx_strand_id
1 'polypeptide(L)'
;AAGGVTSIVMMPDTDPVIDNVALVEFVLRTAKDTASVNIFPAAAITKGLDGREMTEFGLLREAGAVAFTDGRHTIASALVMRRALTYARDFGGVVAHETQDADLASAGVMNEGLYASWLGLAGIPREAESIPLERDLALARLTRGTYHASKIST
;
A
#
# COMPACT_ATOMS: atom_id res chain seq x y z
N ALA A 1 -7.01 1.05 21.88
CA ALA A 1 -7.07 0.04 22.96
C ALA A 1 -8.46 -0.57 23.17
N ALA A 2 -9.56 0.20 23.15
CA ALA A 2 -10.90 -0.30 23.47
C ALA A 2 -11.36 -1.54 22.68
N GLY A 3 -10.95 -1.68 21.40
CA GLY A 3 -11.21 -2.87 20.58
C GLY A 3 -10.24 -4.04 20.79
N GLY A 4 -9.39 -4.02 21.81
CA GLY A 4 -8.40 -5.08 22.11
C GLY A 4 -7.11 -5.05 21.29
N VAL A 5 -7.02 -4.18 20.28
CA VAL A 5 -5.80 -4.02 19.46
C VAL A 5 -4.74 -3.21 20.23
N THR A 6 -3.54 -3.77 20.33
CA THR A 6 -2.39 -3.21 21.07
C THR A 6 -1.28 -2.66 20.17
N SER A 7 -1.29 -3.01 18.88
CA SER A 7 -0.29 -2.61 17.89
C SER A 7 -0.97 -2.41 16.55
N ILE A 8 -0.67 -1.30 15.86
CA ILE A 8 -1.18 -1.03 14.53
C ILE A 8 -0.07 -0.56 13.59
N VAL A 9 -0.23 -0.90 12.31
CA VAL A 9 0.54 -0.30 11.23
C VAL A 9 -0.21 0.92 10.74
N MET A 10 0.44 2.08 10.74
CA MET A 10 -0.12 3.32 10.20
C MET A 10 0.23 3.44 8.72
N MET A 11 -0.78 3.63 7.87
CA MET A 11 -0.59 3.78 6.42
C MET A 11 0.00 5.16 6.07
N PRO A 12 0.75 5.28 4.95
CA PRO A 12 1.46 6.50 4.60
C PRO A 12 0.61 7.54 3.86
N ASP A 13 -0.66 7.25 3.57
CA ASP A 13 -1.61 8.14 2.86
C ASP A 13 -2.22 9.23 3.76
N THR A 14 -1.36 9.84 4.59
CA THR A 14 -1.65 11.05 5.36
C THR A 14 -1.34 12.31 4.56
N ASP A 15 -1.68 13.47 5.14
CA ASP A 15 -1.30 14.79 4.61
C ASP A 15 -0.41 15.51 5.64
N PRO A 16 0.91 15.61 5.43
CA PRO A 16 1.68 15.13 4.27
C PRO A 16 1.88 13.60 4.22
N VAL A 17 2.20 13.07 3.04
CA VAL A 17 2.48 11.64 2.79
C VAL A 17 3.78 11.22 3.50
N ILE A 18 3.80 10.06 4.15
CA ILE A 18 5.00 9.53 4.82
C ILE A 18 5.97 8.95 3.80
N ASP A 19 6.73 9.80 3.10
CA ASP A 19 7.65 9.43 2.02
C ASP A 19 9.13 9.81 2.28
N ASN A 20 9.42 10.37 3.46
CA ASN A 20 10.76 10.77 3.87
C ASN A 20 11.02 10.50 5.36
N VAL A 21 12.31 10.50 5.73
CA VAL A 21 12.78 10.15 7.09
C VAL A 21 12.15 11.03 8.17
N ALA A 22 12.07 12.34 7.94
CA ALA A 22 11.57 13.28 8.94
C ALA A 22 10.12 12.98 9.33
N LEU A 23 9.29 12.53 8.37
CA LEU A 23 7.90 12.16 8.63
C LEU A 23 7.79 10.82 9.37
N VAL A 24 8.62 9.84 9.06
CA VAL A 24 8.68 8.57 9.81
C VAL A 24 9.04 8.83 11.28
N GLU A 25 10.09 9.61 11.52
CA GLU A 25 10.54 9.98 12.87
C GLU A 25 9.49 10.81 13.62
N PHE A 26 8.82 11.74 12.92
CA PHE A 26 7.73 12.52 13.48
C PHE A 26 6.58 11.64 13.97
N VAL A 27 6.17 10.65 13.17
CA VAL A 27 5.12 9.70 13.57
C VAL A 27 5.54 8.89 14.80
N LEU A 28 6.75 8.34 14.79
CA LEU A 28 7.25 7.54 15.91
C LEU A 28 7.35 8.36 17.21
N ARG A 29 7.86 9.59 17.13
CA ARG A 29 7.94 10.51 18.28
C ARG A 29 6.56 10.87 18.80
N THR A 30 5.65 11.27 17.90
CA THR A 30 4.28 11.66 18.28
C THR A 30 3.53 10.48 18.90
N ALA A 31 3.70 9.28 18.34
CA ALA A 31 3.11 8.06 18.88
C ALA A 31 3.62 7.76 20.29
N LYS A 32 4.92 7.92 20.53
CA LYS A 32 5.50 7.74 21.87
C LYS A 32 4.88 8.67 22.91
N ASP A 33 4.60 9.91 22.52
CA ASP A 33 4.09 10.94 23.43
C ASP A 33 2.57 10.85 23.66
N THR A 34 1.81 10.35 22.67
CA THR A 34 0.34 10.49 22.64
C THR A 34 -0.45 9.19 22.45
N ALA A 35 0.14 8.15 21.86
CA ALA A 35 -0.61 6.96 21.50
C ALA A 35 -0.79 6.01 22.69
N SER A 36 -1.99 5.47 22.85
CA SER A 36 -2.30 4.46 23.86
C SER A 36 -1.98 3.02 23.42
N VAL A 37 -1.42 2.85 22.21
CA VAL A 37 -1.08 1.56 21.59
C VAL A 37 0.20 1.74 20.77
N ASN A 38 0.88 0.65 20.44
CA ASN A 38 2.09 0.72 19.62
C ASN A 38 1.73 1.12 18.18
N ILE A 39 2.42 2.12 17.65
CA ILE A 39 2.27 2.59 16.27
C ILE A 39 3.54 2.23 15.50
N PHE A 40 3.36 1.56 14.37
CA PHE A 40 4.43 1.23 13.45
C PHE A 40 4.13 1.88 12.09
N PRO A 41 4.87 2.91 11.65
CA PRO A 41 4.60 3.55 10.37
C PRO A 41 4.99 2.62 9.21
N ALA A 42 4.13 2.53 8.21
CA ALA A 42 4.54 2.19 6.86
C ALA A 42 5.02 3.47 6.15
N ALA A 43 5.85 3.31 5.13
CA ALA A 43 6.30 4.41 4.28
C ALA A 43 5.83 4.23 2.84
N ALA A 44 5.68 5.34 2.13
CA ALA A 44 5.30 5.35 0.73
C ALA A 44 6.34 4.61 -0.14
N ILE A 45 5.88 3.87 -1.15
CA ILE A 45 6.75 3.31 -2.19
C ILE A 45 7.18 4.43 -3.13
N THR A 46 6.26 5.35 -3.46
CA THR A 46 6.53 6.47 -4.35
C THR A 46 6.30 7.82 -3.68
N LYS A 47 7.08 8.83 -4.09
CA LYS A 47 6.94 10.20 -3.57
C LYS A 47 5.54 10.72 -3.85
N GLY A 48 4.89 11.28 -2.83
CA GLY A 48 3.52 11.78 -2.93
C GLY A 48 2.46 10.75 -3.33
N LEU A 49 2.78 9.44 -3.37
CA LEU A 49 1.91 8.36 -3.87
C LEU A 49 1.62 8.43 -5.38
N ASP A 50 2.48 9.10 -6.16
CA ASP A 50 2.26 9.35 -7.59
C ASP A 50 2.47 8.12 -8.49
N GLY A 51 2.97 7.00 -7.96
CA GLY A 51 3.24 5.78 -8.72
C GLY A 51 4.41 5.90 -9.71
N ARG A 52 5.25 6.94 -9.58
CA ARG A 52 6.32 7.28 -10.53
C ARG A 52 7.73 7.19 -9.95
N GLU A 53 8.07 8.10 -9.04
CA GLU A 53 9.41 8.20 -8.45
C GLU A 53 9.45 7.45 -7.12
N MET A 54 10.37 6.50 -6.97
CA MET A 54 10.51 5.74 -5.72
C MET A 54 11.12 6.58 -4.59
N THR A 55 10.75 6.23 -3.37
CA THR A 55 11.36 6.77 -2.14
C THR A 55 12.67 6.07 -1.78
N GLU A 56 13.39 6.61 -0.80
CA GLU A 56 14.67 6.06 -0.30
C GLU A 56 14.43 4.93 0.72
N PHE A 57 14.14 3.71 0.24
CA PHE A 57 13.71 2.57 1.08
C PHE A 57 14.68 2.26 2.23
N GLY A 58 15.99 2.31 1.97
CA GLY A 58 17.00 2.04 3.00
C GLY A 58 16.91 3.03 4.17
N LEU A 59 16.85 4.33 3.84
CA LEU A 59 16.74 5.40 4.84
C LEU A 59 15.41 5.33 5.61
N LEU A 60 14.31 5.06 4.91
CA LEU A 60 12.99 4.92 5.52
C LEU A 60 12.92 3.71 6.46
N ARG A 61 13.54 2.59 6.08
CA ARG A 61 13.64 1.39 6.91
C ARG A 61 14.47 1.65 8.16
N GLU A 62 15.62 2.31 8.00
CA GLU A 62 16.49 2.70 9.11
C GLU A 62 15.79 3.66 10.08
N ALA A 63 14.98 4.59 9.56
CA ALA A 63 14.16 5.50 10.36
C ALA A 63 13.03 4.81 11.14
N GLY A 64 12.71 3.55 10.81
CA GLY A 64 11.74 2.73 11.54
C GLY A 64 10.47 2.36 10.77
N ALA A 65 10.42 2.59 9.45
CA ALA A 65 9.31 2.10 8.63
C ALA A 65 9.26 0.57 8.64
N VAL A 66 8.09 -0.03 8.86
CA VAL A 66 7.91 -1.49 8.94
C VAL A 66 7.45 -2.15 7.64
N ALA A 67 6.90 -1.37 6.72
CA ALA A 67 6.39 -1.81 5.43
C ALA A 67 6.44 -0.66 4.42
N PHE A 68 6.39 -1.00 3.13
CA PHE A 68 6.30 -0.05 2.02
C PHE A 68 4.98 -0.23 1.28
N THR A 69 4.21 0.83 1.10
CA THR A 69 2.91 0.80 0.42
C THR A 69 2.52 2.18 -0.07
N ASP A 70 1.82 2.30 -1.20
CA ASP A 70 1.21 3.57 -1.61
C ASP A 70 -0.23 3.75 -1.06
N GLY A 71 -0.55 3.01 0.00
CA GLY A 71 -1.85 3.06 0.65
C GLY A 71 -2.94 2.53 -0.28
N ARG A 72 -3.97 3.35 -0.48
CA ARG A 72 -5.10 3.07 -1.39
C ARG A 72 -4.77 3.34 -2.86
N HIS A 73 -3.58 3.85 -3.18
CA HIS A 73 -3.19 4.15 -4.55
C HIS A 73 -2.50 2.94 -5.18
N THR A 74 -3.05 2.48 -6.30
CA THR A 74 -2.48 1.37 -7.05
C THR A 74 -1.30 1.85 -7.91
N ILE A 75 -0.18 1.15 -7.79
CA ILE A 75 1.00 1.33 -8.64
C ILE A 75 0.71 0.64 -9.98
N ALA A 76 0.37 1.41 -11.01
CA ALA A 76 0.11 0.90 -12.35
C ALA A 76 1.38 0.41 -13.09
N SER A 77 2.53 1.01 -12.79
CA SER A 77 3.79 0.68 -13.47
C SER A 77 4.40 -0.63 -12.96
N ALA A 78 4.43 -1.65 -13.82
CA ALA A 78 5.12 -2.91 -13.55
C ALA A 78 6.62 -2.71 -13.26
N LEU A 79 7.26 -1.70 -13.88
CA LEU A 79 8.66 -1.38 -13.64
C LEU A 79 8.88 -0.83 -12.23
N VAL A 80 8.00 0.06 -11.75
CA VAL A 80 8.06 0.60 -10.39
C VAL A 80 7.85 -0.52 -9.37
N MET A 81 6.81 -1.34 -9.55
CA MET A 81 6.55 -2.47 -8.65
C MET A 81 7.72 -3.46 -8.61
N ARG A 82 8.30 -3.81 -9.77
CA ARG A 82 9.48 -4.70 -9.85
C ARG A 82 10.67 -4.12 -9.07
N ARG A 83 10.94 -2.82 -9.23
CA ARG A 83 12.01 -2.14 -8.50
C ARG A 83 11.70 -2.13 -7.00
N ALA A 84 10.51 -1.70 -6.60
CA ALA A 84 10.06 -1.69 -5.20
C ALA A 84 10.27 -3.05 -4.51
N LEU A 85 9.85 -4.15 -5.15
CA LEU A 85 10.06 -5.50 -4.63
C LEU A 85 11.55 -5.88 -4.52
N THR A 86 12.38 -5.48 -5.49
CA THR A 86 13.82 -5.74 -5.48
C THR A 86 14.51 -4.98 -4.34
N TYR A 87 14.25 -3.68 -4.22
CA TYR A 87 14.84 -2.84 -3.18
C TYR A 87 14.34 -3.22 -1.78
N ALA A 88 13.03 -3.47 -1.62
CA ALA A 88 12.48 -3.94 -0.35
C ALA A 88 13.13 -5.23 0.12
N ARG A 89 13.35 -6.21 -0.79
CA ARG A 89 14.05 -7.45 -0.46
C ARG A 89 15.44 -7.19 0.10
N ASP A 90 16.21 -6.31 -0.54
CA ASP A 90 17.59 -6.02 -0.15
C ASP A 90 17.67 -5.35 1.23
N PHE A 91 16.62 -4.65 1.66
CA PHE A 91 16.48 -4.07 3.00
C PHE A 91 15.58 -4.86 3.97
N GLY A 92 15.17 -6.08 3.61
CA GLY A 92 14.31 -6.92 4.45
C GLY A 92 12.92 -6.33 4.73
N GLY A 93 12.40 -5.51 3.81
CA GLY A 93 11.08 -4.89 3.87
C GLY A 93 10.01 -5.72 3.16
N VAL A 94 8.74 -5.45 3.50
CA VAL A 94 7.56 -5.97 2.82
C VAL A 94 6.95 -4.87 1.95
N VAL A 95 6.61 -5.23 0.71
CA VAL A 95 5.79 -4.39 -0.18
C VAL A 95 4.33 -4.81 0.00
N ALA A 96 3.50 -3.91 0.52
CA ALA A 96 2.06 -4.09 0.62
C ALA A 96 1.35 -3.25 -0.45
N HIS A 97 0.40 -3.85 -1.15
CA HIS A 97 -0.29 -3.19 -2.25
C HIS A 97 -1.79 -3.45 -2.20
N GLU A 98 -2.57 -2.38 -2.35
CA GLU A 98 -4.00 -2.46 -2.62
C GLU A 98 -4.18 -2.39 -4.14
N THR A 99 -4.66 -3.50 -4.70
CA THR A 99 -4.72 -3.74 -6.15
C THR A 99 -6.06 -3.31 -6.70
N GLN A 100 -6.07 -2.27 -7.53
CA GLN A 100 -7.26 -1.80 -8.21
C GLN A 100 -6.86 -1.10 -9.51
N ASP A 101 -7.12 -1.73 -10.65
CA ASP A 101 -6.93 -1.14 -11.95
C ASP A 101 -7.88 0.06 -12.12
N ALA A 102 -7.31 1.24 -12.36
CA ALA A 102 -8.05 2.49 -12.39
C ALA A 102 -9.01 2.60 -13.58
N ASP A 103 -8.69 1.97 -14.71
CA ASP A 103 -9.52 2.03 -15.90
C ASP A 103 -10.71 1.07 -15.78
N LEU A 104 -10.50 -0.11 -15.18
CA LEU A 104 -11.57 -1.07 -14.91
C LEU A 104 -12.46 -0.64 -13.74
N ALA A 105 -11.90 -0.05 -12.69
CA ALA A 105 -12.69 0.44 -11.57
C ALA A 105 -13.40 1.77 -11.86
N SER A 106 -12.74 2.67 -12.60
CA SER A 106 -13.24 3.96 -13.10
C SER A 106 -14.36 4.60 -12.26
N ALA A 107 -15.58 4.67 -12.78
CA ALA A 107 -16.75 5.27 -12.13
C ALA A 107 -17.54 4.30 -11.24
N GLY A 108 -17.03 3.09 -11.03
CA GLY A 108 -17.66 2.06 -10.20
C GLY A 108 -17.70 2.48 -8.73
N VAL A 109 -18.81 2.18 -8.06
CA VAL A 109 -19.06 2.57 -6.66
C VAL A 109 -19.36 1.38 -5.76
N MET A 110 -19.45 0.18 -6.33
CA MET A 110 -19.69 -1.07 -5.62
C MET A 110 -19.24 -2.26 -6.47
N ASN A 111 -19.22 -3.47 -5.90
CA ASN A 111 -18.93 -4.69 -6.66
C ASN A 111 -19.90 -4.86 -7.84
N GLU A 112 -19.37 -5.15 -9.03
CA GLU A 112 -20.16 -5.45 -10.22
C GLU A 112 -20.98 -6.74 -10.05
N GLY A 113 -22.25 -6.67 -10.42
CA GLY A 113 -23.14 -7.81 -10.41
C GLY A 113 -24.61 -7.42 -10.43
N LEU A 114 -25.48 -8.42 -10.29
CA LEU A 114 -26.93 -8.27 -10.38
C LEU A 114 -27.48 -7.18 -9.45
N TYR A 115 -26.94 -7.10 -8.23
CA TYR A 115 -27.40 -6.12 -7.24
C TYR A 115 -27.04 -4.68 -7.63
N ALA A 116 -25.85 -4.46 -8.21
CA ALA A 116 -25.46 -3.14 -8.75
C ALA A 116 -26.38 -2.75 -9.91
N SER A 117 -26.67 -3.69 -10.81
CA SER A 117 -27.60 -3.47 -11.92
C SER A 117 -29.02 -3.14 -11.45
N TRP A 118 -29.52 -3.82 -10.41
CA TRP A 118 -30.83 -3.53 -9.82
C TRP A 118 -30.91 -2.15 -9.17
N LEU A 119 -29.83 -1.69 -8.55
CA LEU A 119 -29.75 -0.36 -7.95
C LEU A 119 -29.42 0.75 -8.97
N GLY A 120 -29.09 0.39 -10.22
CA GLY A 120 -28.64 1.34 -11.24
C GLY A 120 -27.28 1.97 -10.92
N LEU A 121 -26.44 1.28 -10.14
CA LEU A 121 -25.11 1.74 -9.75
C LEU A 121 -24.04 1.15 -10.67
N ALA A 122 -23.01 1.94 -10.96
CA ALA A 122 -21.84 1.47 -11.69
C ALA A 122 -21.05 0.45 -10.84
N GLY A 123 -20.79 -0.72 -11.41
CA GLY A 123 -20.06 -1.81 -10.77
C GLY A 123 -18.54 -1.72 -11.01
N ILE A 124 -17.77 -2.27 -10.08
CA ILE A 124 -16.34 -2.54 -10.21
C ILE A 124 -16.19 -4.05 -10.47
N PRO A 125 -15.68 -4.46 -11.65
CA PRO A 125 -15.47 -5.87 -11.97
C PRO A 125 -14.35 -6.48 -11.12
N ARG A 126 -14.37 -7.80 -10.93
CA ARG A 126 -13.34 -8.52 -10.15
C ARG A 126 -11.96 -8.39 -10.77
N GLU A 127 -11.91 -8.27 -12.09
CA GLU A 127 -10.72 -8.07 -12.91
C GLU A 127 -9.94 -6.81 -12.53
N ALA A 128 -10.62 -5.79 -11.97
CA ALA A 128 -9.95 -4.61 -11.45
C ALA A 128 -8.99 -4.96 -10.31
N GLU A 129 -9.31 -5.95 -9.47
CA GLU A 129 -8.41 -6.43 -8.41
C GLU A 129 -7.44 -7.50 -8.96
N SER A 130 -7.95 -8.48 -9.71
CA SER A 130 -7.19 -9.69 -10.05
C SER A 130 -6.06 -9.45 -11.06
N ILE A 131 -6.24 -8.58 -12.07
CA ILE A 131 -5.22 -8.30 -13.09
C ILE A 131 -3.93 -7.70 -12.48
N PRO A 132 -3.99 -6.58 -11.74
CA PRO A 132 -2.80 -6.03 -11.09
C PRO A 132 -2.22 -6.99 -10.04
N LEU A 133 -3.05 -7.78 -9.35
CA LEU A 133 -2.59 -8.80 -8.41
C LEU A 133 -1.77 -9.90 -9.11
N GLU A 134 -2.23 -10.44 -10.24
CA GLU A 134 -1.50 -11.45 -11.00
C GLU A 134 -0.14 -10.94 -11.48
N ARG A 135 -0.09 -9.70 -11.99
CA ARG A 135 1.14 -9.00 -12.34
C ARG A 135 2.10 -8.95 -11.15
N ASP A 136 1.61 -8.52 -9.99
CA ASP A 136 2.43 -8.38 -8.79
C ASP A 136 2.95 -9.72 -8.28
N LEU A 137 2.13 -10.77 -8.31
CA LEU A 137 2.54 -12.13 -7.94
C LEU A 137 3.60 -12.68 -8.90
N ALA A 138 3.54 -12.35 -10.19
CA ALA A 138 4.59 -12.69 -11.15
C ALA A 138 5.90 -11.94 -10.84
N LEU A 139 5.81 -10.64 -10.52
CA LEU A 139 6.97 -9.82 -10.14
C LEU A 139 7.58 -10.22 -8.80
N ALA A 140 6.76 -10.58 -7.81
CA ALA A 140 7.20 -11.08 -6.52
C ALA A 140 7.95 -12.41 -6.68
N ARG A 141 7.44 -13.32 -7.53
CA ARG A 141 8.15 -14.55 -7.91
C ARG A 141 9.49 -14.28 -8.60
N LEU A 142 9.51 -13.35 -9.55
CA LEU A 142 10.73 -12.96 -10.28
C LEU A 142 11.80 -12.36 -9.36
N THR A 143 11.39 -11.46 -8.47
CA THR A 143 12.30 -10.70 -7.61
C THR A 143 12.61 -11.41 -6.30
N ARG A 144 11.81 -12.42 -5.92
CA ARG A 144 11.83 -13.05 -4.59
C ARG A 144 11.62 -12.03 -3.46
N GLY A 145 10.90 -10.95 -3.74
CA GLY A 145 10.52 -9.95 -2.75
C GLY A 145 9.33 -10.41 -1.90
N THR A 146 9.25 -9.92 -0.67
CA THR A 146 8.10 -10.16 0.21
C THR A 146 6.96 -9.25 -0.19
N TYR A 147 5.84 -9.85 -0.62
CA TYR A 147 4.66 -9.14 -1.09
C TYR A 147 3.45 -9.45 -0.21
N HIS A 148 2.66 -8.43 0.12
CA HIS A 148 1.40 -8.52 0.83
C HIS A 148 0.28 -7.92 -0.03
N ALA A 149 -0.65 -8.77 -0.48
CA ALA A 149 -1.86 -8.31 -1.15
C ALA A 149 -2.87 -7.84 -0.10
N SER A 150 -3.26 -6.58 -0.16
CA SER A 150 -4.15 -5.97 0.84
C SER A 150 -5.61 -6.17 0.44
N LYS A 151 -6.47 -6.46 1.42
CA LYS A 151 -7.95 -6.43 1.30
C LYS A 151 -8.55 -7.24 0.13
N ILE A 152 -8.04 -8.46 -0.11
CA ILE A 152 -8.58 -9.36 -1.13
C ILE A 152 -10.10 -9.52 -0.99
N SER A 153 -10.83 -9.30 -2.09
CA SER A 153 -12.29 -9.25 -2.11
C SER A 153 -12.95 -10.00 -3.27
N THR A 154 -12.14 -10.56 -4.18
CA THR A 154 -12.60 -11.26 -5.39
C THR A 154 -12.76 -12.77 -5.27
#